data_AF-A0A935LRP6-F1
#
_entry.id   AF-A0A935LRP6-F1
#
_cell.length_a   1.000
_cell.length_b   1.000
_cell.length_c   1.000
_cell.angle_alpha   90.00
_cell.angle_beta   90.00
_cell.angle_gamma   90.00
#
_symmetry.space_group_name_H-M   'P 1'
#
loop_
_entity.id
_entity.type
_entity.pdbx_description
1 polymer ?
#
loop_
_entity_poly.entity_id
_entity_poly.type
_entity_poly.pdbx_seq_one_letter_code
_entity_poly.pdbx_strand_id
1 'polypeptide(L)'
;MKTSPPLHIPAHSSLHFAFRIARNTVLVAFVLLAWQPTSTAQDQDRWHCRAQQLLNDGSPSIKPLFAAVTDRFNATDLGYDGDIGLTTFSLTGSIERSDLEALLAFKAIELAGLQCTSNSGGTITVGTEPYPFHYDTGDAVVDDAQYQTAKSTWIERNPARYAQMNAKDDAAK
;
A
#
# COMPACT_ATOMS: atom_id res chain seq x y z
N MET A 1 52.67 -30.32 -11.59
CA MET A 1 52.86 -29.03 -10.90
C MET A 1 51.78 -28.07 -11.38
N LYS A 2 51.08 -27.38 -10.45
CA LYS A 2 50.53 -25.99 -10.48
C LYS A 2 50.02 -25.44 -11.83
N THR A 3 48.87 -24.78 -12.02
CA THR A 3 47.96 -23.95 -11.18
C THR A 3 46.80 -23.48 -12.09
N SER A 4 45.59 -23.25 -11.56
CA SER A 4 44.46 -22.58 -12.27
C SER A 4 44.63 -21.04 -12.33
N PRO A 5 43.62 -20.24 -12.75
CA PRO A 5 43.33 -19.67 -14.09
C PRO A 5 43.43 -18.11 -14.11
N PRO A 6 43.09 -17.41 -15.23
CA PRO A 6 41.97 -16.42 -15.20
C PRO A 6 41.31 -16.21 -16.61
N LEU A 7 40.32 -15.36 -16.91
CA LEU A 7 39.14 -14.72 -16.28
C LEU A 7 38.58 -13.76 -17.36
N HIS A 8 37.26 -13.79 -17.66
CA HIS A 8 36.39 -12.72 -18.21
C HIS A 8 36.77 -12.04 -19.57
N ILE A 9 35.87 -11.58 -20.47
CA ILE A 9 34.70 -10.69 -20.40
C ILE A 9 33.87 -10.90 -21.71
N PRO A 10 32.51 -10.90 -21.69
CA PRO A 10 31.70 -11.01 -22.90
C PRO A 10 31.57 -9.68 -23.69
N ALA A 11 31.47 -9.82 -25.01
CA ALA A 11 31.40 -8.73 -25.98
C ALA A 11 30.11 -7.90 -25.89
N HIS A 12 30.30 -6.59 -26.00
CA HIS A 12 29.28 -5.56 -26.13
C HIS A 12 28.82 -5.37 -27.59
N SER A 13 27.53 -5.00 -27.71
CA SER A 13 26.93 -4.17 -28.79
C SER A 13 26.66 -4.89 -30.12
N SER A 14 25.58 -4.64 -30.88
CA SER A 14 24.63 -3.53 -30.94
C SER A 14 23.37 -4.02 -31.66
N LEU A 15 22.17 -3.58 -31.27
CA LEU A 15 20.98 -3.70 -32.13
C LEU A 15 20.30 -2.34 -32.22
N HIS A 16 20.48 -1.71 -33.39
CA HIS A 16 19.77 -0.52 -33.82
C HIS A 16 18.27 -0.84 -33.96
N PHE A 17 17.41 -0.01 -33.37
CA PHE A 17 16.02 0.07 -33.80
C PHE A 17 15.64 1.52 -34.10
N ALA A 18 15.21 1.71 -35.35
CA ALA A 18 14.75 2.96 -35.92
C ALA A 18 13.37 3.33 -35.36
N PHE A 19 13.23 4.56 -34.87
CA PHE A 19 11.95 5.16 -34.53
C PHE A 19 11.22 5.59 -35.82
N ARG A 20 10.04 5.03 -36.07
CA ARG A 20 9.02 5.68 -36.90
C ARG A 20 7.76 5.88 -36.06
N ILE A 21 7.47 7.16 -35.84
CA ILE A 21 6.37 7.70 -35.05
C ILE A 21 5.06 7.47 -35.82
N ALA A 22 4.14 6.69 -35.23
CA ALA A 22 2.72 6.75 -35.56
C ALA A 22 2.00 7.43 -34.38
N ARG A 23 1.47 8.62 -34.67
CA ARG A 23 0.73 9.51 -33.77
C ARG A 23 -0.57 8.85 -33.27
N ASN A 24 -0.93 9.15 -32.02
CA ASN A 24 -2.29 9.13 -31.43
C ASN A 24 -2.84 7.92 -30.65
N THR A 25 -2.01 7.00 -30.13
CA THR A 25 -2.54 5.99 -29.17
C THR A 25 -1.53 5.57 -28.09
N VAL A 26 -0.73 6.50 -27.57
CA VAL A 26 0.23 6.20 -26.48
C VAL A 26 0.27 7.37 -25.50
N LEU A 27 -0.72 7.46 -24.63
CA LEU A 27 -0.65 8.31 -23.43
C LEU A 27 -1.48 7.71 -22.28
N VAL A 28 -1.40 6.39 -22.12
CA VAL A 28 -1.93 5.67 -20.92
C VAL A 28 -0.92 4.62 -20.40
N ALA A 29 0.28 4.50 -20.99
CA ALA A 29 1.19 3.39 -20.67
C ALA A 29 2.61 3.81 -20.21
N PHE A 30 2.86 5.10 -19.91
CA PHE A 30 4.23 5.59 -19.71
C PHE A 30 4.41 6.53 -18.52
N VAL A 31 3.90 6.17 -17.33
CA VAL A 31 4.45 6.66 -16.03
C VAL A 31 4.24 5.60 -14.93
N LEU A 32 4.71 4.38 -15.14
CA LEU A 32 4.84 3.36 -14.07
C LEU A 32 6.24 2.73 -14.04
N LEU A 33 7.23 3.38 -14.68
CA LEU A 33 8.60 2.87 -14.83
C LEU A 33 9.65 3.63 -14.00
N ALA A 34 9.25 4.27 -12.89
CA ALA A 34 10.18 4.96 -12.00
C ALA A 34 10.18 4.37 -10.58
N TRP A 35 10.02 3.06 -10.45
CA TRP A 35 10.57 2.31 -9.31
C TRP A 35 10.56 0.83 -9.68
N GLN A 36 11.60 0.37 -10.36
CA GLN A 36 12.06 -0.98 -10.09
C GLN A 36 13.22 -0.82 -9.12
N PRO A 37 12.97 -0.78 -7.79
CA PRO A 37 14.03 -1.25 -6.91
C PRO A 37 14.41 -2.62 -7.46
N THR A 38 15.70 -2.93 -7.52
CA THR A 38 16.16 -4.30 -7.71
C THR A 38 15.57 -5.11 -6.57
N SER A 39 14.33 -5.54 -6.73
CA SER A 39 13.59 -6.31 -5.77
C SER A 39 14.29 -7.64 -5.78
N THR A 40 14.97 -7.92 -4.69
CA THR A 40 15.35 -9.29 -4.40
C THR A 40 14.06 -10.13 -4.43
N ALA A 41 14.14 -11.43 -4.69
CA ALA A 41 12.95 -12.30 -4.68
C ALA A 41 12.10 -12.13 -3.41
N GLN A 42 12.74 -11.69 -2.31
CA GLN A 42 12.12 -11.39 -1.02
C GLN A 42 11.26 -10.11 -1.00
N ASP A 43 11.51 -9.13 -1.89
CA ASP A 43 10.71 -7.91 -2.03
C ASP A 43 9.50 -8.08 -2.96
N GLN A 44 9.49 -9.11 -3.83
CA GLN A 44 8.34 -9.38 -4.72
C GLN A 44 7.11 -9.90 -3.97
N ASP A 45 7.34 -10.58 -2.84
CA ASP A 45 6.29 -11.15 -1.97
C ASP A 45 5.95 -10.24 -0.78
N ARG A 46 6.39 -8.97 -0.81
CA ARG A 46 6.01 -8.00 0.21
C ARG A 46 4.63 -7.43 -0.09
N TRP A 47 3.77 -7.46 0.93
CA TRP A 47 2.44 -6.87 0.91
C TRP A 47 2.40 -5.62 1.79
N HIS A 48 1.88 -4.54 1.25
CA HIS A 48 1.61 -3.30 1.98
C HIS A 48 0.12 -3.21 2.28
N CYS A 49 -0.22 -3.21 3.56
CA CYS A 49 -1.59 -3.24 4.04
C CYS A 49 -1.97 -1.92 4.69
N ARG A 50 -3.25 -1.57 4.53
CA ARG A 50 -3.92 -0.40 5.10
C ARG A 50 -5.21 -0.87 5.75
N ALA A 51 -5.40 -0.56 7.03
CA ALA A 51 -6.58 -0.91 7.79
C ALA A 51 -7.23 0.35 8.36
N GLN A 52 -8.50 0.55 8.03
CA GLN A 52 -9.31 1.65 8.56
C GLN A 52 -10.01 1.18 9.83
N GLN A 53 -9.74 1.81 10.96
CA GLN A 53 -10.46 1.54 12.21
C GLN A 53 -11.76 2.36 12.28
N LEU A 54 -12.82 1.78 12.83
CA LEU A 54 -14.00 2.51 13.27
C LEU A 54 -13.72 3.05 14.67
N LEU A 55 -13.84 4.36 14.79
CA LEU A 55 -13.56 5.08 16.01
C LEU A 55 -14.80 5.10 16.93
N ASN A 56 -15.21 3.96 17.45
CA ASN A 56 -16.25 3.96 18.50
C ASN A 56 -15.66 4.50 19.82
N ASP A 57 -16.49 5.26 20.55
CA ASP A 57 -16.47 5.52 22.00
C ASP A 57 -15.20 5.96 22.76
N GLY A 58 -14.15 6.43 22.09
CA GLY A 58 -13.19 7.35 22.72
C GLY A 58 -11.78 6.83 22.97
N SER A 59 -11.37 5.77 22.31
CA SER A 59 -10.00 5.60 21.76
C SER A 59 -9.92 4.27 21.05
N PRO A 60 -9.60 4.21 19.74
CA PRO A 60 -9.16 2.95 19.19
C PRO A 60 -7.85 2.60 19.90
N SER A 61 -7.87 1.59 20.76
CA SER A 61 -6.60 0.99 21.15
C SER A 61 -6.07 0.36 19.87
N ILE A 62 -5.02 0.95 19.28
CA ILE A 62 -4.33 0.38 18.13
C ILE A 62 -3.51 -0.85 18.51
N LYS A 63 -3.17 -0.96 19.80
CA LYS A 63 -2.31 -2.02 20.34
C LYS A 63 -2.80 -3.44 20.03
N PRO A 64 -4.10 -3.78 20.14
CA PRO A 64 -4.62 -5.09 19.76
C PRO A 64 -4.47 -5.34 18.26
N LEU A 65 -4.60 -4.33 17.40
CA LEU A 65 -4.41 -4.51 15.95
C LEU A 65 -2.95 -4.79 15.64
N PHE A 66 -2.03 -3.98 16.16
CA PHE A 66 -0.60 -4.20 16.01
C PHE A 66 -0.17 -5.55 16.56
N ALA A 67 -0.65 -5.95 17.73
CA ALA A 67 -0.39 -7.28 18.28
C ALA A 67 -0.92 -8.38 17.34
N ALA A 68 -2.17 -8.27 16.87
CA ALA A 68 -2.76 -9.27 16.00
C ALA A 68 -2.00 -9.43 14.67
N VAL A 69 -1.60 -8.33 14.02
CA VAL A 69 -0.85 -8.40 12.76
C VAL A 69 0.59 -8.85 12.95
N THR A 70 1.22 -8.50 14.08
CA THR A 70 2.58 -8.95 14.41
C THR A 70 2.60 -10.44 14.72
N ASP A 71 1.71 -10.89 15.61
CA ASP A 71 1.66 -12.29 16.07
C ASP A 71 1.25 -13.24 14.95
N ARG A 72 0.31 -12.83 14.08
CA ARG A 72 -0.25 -13.70 13.04
C ARG A 72 0.54 -13.65 11.72
N PHE A 73 1.13 -12.50 11.38
CA PHE A 73 1.71 -12.27 10.05
C PHE A 73 3.15 -11.77 10.07
N ASN A 74 3.79 -11.65 11.23
CA ASN A 74 5.13 -11.05 11.38
C ASN A 74 5.20 -9.66 10.73
N ALA A 75 4.17 -8.84 10.94
CA ALA A 75 4.08 -7.52 10.36
C ALA A 75 5.27 -6.62 10.73
N THR A 76 5.67 -5.78 9.77
CA THR A 76 6.74 -4.78 9.85
C THR A 76 6.20 -3.42 9.40
N ASP A 77 7.01 -2.36 9.46
CA ASP A 77 6.65 -1.00 9.00
C ASP A 77 5.30 -0.49 9.56
N LEU A 78 5.07 -0.72 10.85
CA LEU A 78 3.83 -0.34 11.51
C LEU A 78 3.69 1.19 11.57
N GLY A 79 2.61 1.72 11.01
CA GLY A 79 2.26 3.14 11.02
C GLY A 79 0.83 3.38 11.48
N TYR A 80 0.58 4.57 12.01
CA TYR A 80 -0.75 5.00 12.42
C TYR A 80 -0.96 6.48 12.19
N ASP A 81 -2.06 6.81 11.52
CA ASP A 81 -2.61 8.14 11.42
C ASP A 81 -3.84 8.24 12.32
N GLY A 82 -3.70 9.00 13.41
CA GLY A 82 -4.73 9.15 14.44
C GLY A 82 -5.91 10.02 14.03
N ASP A 83 -5.71 10.95 13.09
CA ASP A 83 -6.74 11.88 12.66
C ASP A 83 -7.78 11.15 11.81
N ILE A 84 -7.31 10.24 10.96
CA ILE A 84 -8.16 9.43 10.09
C ILE A 84 -8.31 7.98 10.56
N GLY A 85 -7.72 7.57 11.69
CA GLY A 85 -7.83 6.20 12.21
C GLY A 85 -7.26 5.13 11.26
N LEU A 86 -6.22 5.47 10.50
CA LEU A 86 -5.64 4.63 9.47
C LEU A 86 -4.37 3.94 9.98
N THR A 87 -4.36 2.62 9.97
CA THR A 87 -3.20 1.80 10.32
C THR A 87 -2.53 1.27 9.06
N THR A 88 -1.21 1.39 8.96
CA THR A 88 -0.41 0.81 7.87
C THR A 88 0.56 -0.24 8.42
N PHE A 89 0.85 -1.27 7.62
CA PHE A 89 1.84 -2.30 7.96
C PHE A 89 2.27 -3.08 6.71
N SER A 90 3.47 -3.65 6.76
CA SER A 90 4.03 -4.51 5.71
C SER A 90 4.08 -5.96 6.18
N LEU A 91 3.74 -6.90 5.30
CA LEU A 91 3.84 -8.34 5.54
C LEU A 91 4.85 -8.96 4.57
N THR A 92 5.57 -9.99 5.02
CA THR A 92 6.44 -10.80 4.15
C THR A 92 5.79 -12.14 3.86
N GLY A 93 5.63 -12.47 2.58
CA GLY A 93 5.05 -13.74 2.13
C GLY A 93 3.62 -13.62 1.64
N SER A 94 3.11 -14.69 1.03
CA SER A 94 1.74 -14.73 0.53
C SER A 94 0.72 -14.63 1.68
N ILE A 95 -0.35 -13.87 1.46
CA ILE A 95 -1.48 -13.75 2.39
C ILE A 95 -2.78 -14.09 1.68
N GLU A 96 -3.61 -14.90 2.32
CA GLU A 96 -4.93 -15.28 1.82
C GLU A 96 -6.02 -14.33 2.33
N ARG A 97 -7.08 -14.14 1.53
CA ARG A 97 -8.23 -13.32 1.94
C ARG A 97 -8.86 -13.80 3.25
N SER A 98 -8.95 -15.11 3.46
CA SER A 98 -9.53 -15.69 4.68
C SER A 98 -8.77 -15.32 5.94
N ASP A 99 -7.45 -15.13 5.85
CA ASP A 99 -6.64 -14.71 6.98
C ASP A 99 -6.87 -13.24 7.35
N LEU A 100 -7.06 -12.40 6.33
CA LEU A 100 -7.47 -11.00 6.51
C LEU A 100 -8.90 -10.90 7.07
N GLU A 101 -9.83 -11.74 6.62
CA GLU A 101 -11.19 -11.82 7.18
C GLU A 101 -11.17 -12.29 8.65
N ALA A 102 -10.30 -13.24 8.99
CA ALA A 102 -10.11 -13.68 10.37
C ALA A 102 -9.56 -12.56 11.26
N LEU A 103 -8.75 -11.65 10.71
CA LEU A 103 -8.30 -10.44 11.41
C LEU A 103 -9.47 -9.50 11.73
N LEU A 104 -10.41 -9.29 10.78
CA LEU A 104 -11.61 -8.46 10.99
C LEU A 104 -12.57 -9.05 12.02
N ALA A 105 -12.62 -10.39 12.13
CA ALA A 105 -13.51 -11.08 13.07
C ALA A 105 -13.04 -10.99 14.54
N PHE A 106 -11.85 -10.45 14.80
CA PHE A 106 -11.27 -10.38 16.14
C PHE A 106 -11.97 -9.32 17.01
N LYS A 107 -12.61 -9.77 18.09
CA LYS A 107 -13.69 -9.07 18.83
C LYS A 107 -13.32 -7.83 19.66
N ALA A 108 -12.24 -7.13 19.36
CA ALA A 108 -11.88 -5.88 20.06
C ALA A 108 -11.42 -4.75 19.12
N ILE A 109 -11.45 -4.98 17.80
CA ILE A 109 -11.06 -3.98 16.81
C ILE A 109 -12.17 -3.96 15.76
N GLU A 110 -13.01 -2.94 15.77
CA GLU A 110 -13.93 -2.72 14.67
C GLU A 110 -13.15 -2.09 13.52
N LEU A 111 -12.86 -2.90 12.50
CA LEU A 111 -12.26 -2.43 11.27
C LEU A 111 -13.37 -2.09 10.26
N ALA A 112 -13.32 -0.86 9.76
CA ALA A 112 -14.17 -0.40 8.68
C ALA A 112 -13.77 -1.06 7.35
N GLY A 113 -12.49 -1.42 7.21
CA GLY A 113 -11.93 -1.86 5.95
C GLY A 113 -10.47 -2.25 6.05
N LEU A 114 -10.04 -3.12 5.14
CA LEU A 114 -8.66 -3.57 5.02
C LEU A 114 -8.33 -3.75 3.55
N GLN A 115 -7.20 -3.22 3.11
CA GLN A 115 -6.67 -3.41 1.77
C GLN A 115 -5.19 -3.72 1.84
N CYS A 116 -4.74 -4.73 1.11
CA CYS A 116 -3.34 -5.09 0.95
C CYS A 116 -2.96 -5.12 -0.53
N THR A 117 -1.84 -4.50 -0.87
CA THR A 117 -1.27 -4.50 -2.23
C THR A 117 0.12 -5.12 -2.23
N SER A 118 0.39 -6.03 -3.17
CA SER A 118 1.72 -6.64 -3.31
C SER A 118 2.57 -5.91 -4.34
N ASN A 119 3.89 -5.98 -4.17
CA ASN A 119 4.85 -5.46 -5.16
C ASN A 119 4.78 -6.23 -6.50
N SER A 120 4.26 -7.45 -6.49
CA SER A 120 3.95 -8.25 -7.68
C SER A 120 2.63 -7.88 -8.38
N GLY A 121 1.88 -6.90 -7.86
CA GLY A 121 0.66 -6.35 -8.48
C GLY A 121 -0.66 -6.96 -7.99
N GLY A 122 -0.63 -7.79 -6.94
CA GLY A 122 -1.82 -8.31 -6.28
C GLY A 122 -2.52 -7.25 -5.44
N THR A 123 -3.86 -7.29 -5.37
CA THR A 123 -4.63 -6.45 -4.45
C THR A 123 -5.73 -7.28 -3.80
N ILE A 124 -5.82 -7.22 -2.47
CA ILE A 124 -6.87 -7.87 -1.69
C ILE A 124 -7.55 -6.80 -0.85
N THR A 125 -8.87 -6.68 -1.00
CA THR A 125 -9.70 -5.81 -0.16
C THR A 125 -10.70 -6.66 0.61
N VAL A 126 -10.85 -6.37 1.90
CA VAL A 126 -11.86 -6.96 2.78
C VAL A 126 -12.67 -5.84 3.41
N GLY A 127 -13.99 -5.92 3.31
CA GLY A 127 -14.88 -4.82 3.65
C GLY A 127 -14.79 -3.68 2.63
N THR A 128 -14.92 -2.45 3.11
CA THR A 128 -14.80 -1.25 2.28
C THR A 128 -13.35 -0.83 2.14
N GLU A 129 -12.99 -0.18 1.04
CA GLU A 129 -11.65 0.39 0.89
C GLU A 129 -11.34 1.44 1.99
N PRO A 130 -10.16 1.34 2.65
CA PRO A 130 -9.70 2.33 3.63
C PRO A 130 -9.60 3.75 3.06
N TYR A 131 -9.54 4.75 3.95
CA TYR A 131 -9.28 6.12 3.53
C TYR A 131 -7.91 6.22 2.83
N PRO A 132 -7.78 7.04 1.76
CA PRO A 132 -6.53 7.13 1.02
C PRO A 132 -5.39 7.64 1.89
N PHE A 133 -4.19 7.13 1.62
CA PHE A 133 -2.94 7.55 2.26
C PHE A 133 -2.24 8.61 1.40
N HIS A 134 -1.59 9.59 2.04
CA HIS A 134 -0.75 10.56 1.35
C HIS A 134 0.64 9.95 1.15
N TYR A 135 1.05 9.76 -0.10
CA TYR A 135 2.35 9.20 -0.44
C TYR A 135 3.33 10.35 -0.69
N ASP A 136 4.51 10.28 -0.10
CA ASP A 136 5.62 11.20 -0.39
C ASP A 136 6.57 10.54 -1.39
N THR A 137 6.50 10.98 -2.64
CA THR A 137 7.39 10.55 -3.73
C THR A 137 8.55 11.53 -3.94
N GLY A 138 8.65 12.57 -3.12
CA GLY A 138 9.61 13.67 -3.25
C GLY A 138 9.15 14.79 -4.19
N ASP A 139 7.97 14.68 -4.80
CA ASP A 139 7.31 15.73 -5.59
C ASP A 139 5.96 16.10 -4.95
N ALA A 140 6.01 17.03 -4.01
CA ALA A 140 4.85 17.45 -3.23
C ALA A 140 3.66 17.90 -4.10
N VAL A 141 3.89 18.46 -5.29
CA VAL A 141 2.79 18.93 -6.15
C VAL A 141 2.04 17.74 -6.74
N VAL A 142 2.77 16.72 -7.19
CA VAL A 142 2.18 15.49 -7.73
C VAL A 142 1.49 14.72 -6.62
N ASP A 143 2.14 14.58 -5.48
CA ASP A 143 1.65 13.85 -4.31
C ASP A 143 0.34 14.44 -3.79
N ASP A 144 0.28 15.76 -3.63
CA ASP A 144 -0.93 16.46 -3.20
C ASP A 144 -2.07 16.29 -4.21
N ALA A 145 -1.80 16.46 -5.50
CA ALA A 145 -2.82 16.33 -6.54
C ALA A 145 -3.42 14.90 -6.58
N GLN A 146 -2.57 13.88 -6.46
CA GLN A 146 -2.99 12.48 -6.41
C GLN A 146 -3.83 12.21 -5.15
N TYR A 147 -3.35 12.66 -3.99
CA TYR A 147 -4.04 12.47 -2.72
C TYR A 147 -5.41 13.14 -2.71
N GLN A 148 -5.52 14.40 -3.16
CA GLN A 148 -6.82 15.10 -3.19
C GLN A 148 -7.82 14.43 -4.13
N THR A 149 -7.36 13.91 -5.28
CA THR A 149 -8.20 13.18 -6.23
C THR A 149 -8.71 11.85 -5.63
N ALA A 150 -7.83 11.12 -4.96
CA ALA A 150 -8.20 9.88 -4.28
C ALA A 150 -9.18 10.15 -3.12
N LYS A 151 -8.92 11.22 -2.36
CA LYS A 151 -9.77 11.67 -1.25
C LYS A 151 -11.17 12.03 -1.71
N SER A 152 -11.33 12.88 -2.74
CA SER A 152 -12.66 13.27 -3.23
C SER A 152 -13.46 12.06 -3.72
N THR A 153 -12.82 11.20 -4.51
CA THR A 153 -13.42 9.94 -5.02
C THR A 153 -13.87 9.03 -3.88
N TRP A 154 -13.06 8.93 -2.82
CA TRP A 154 -13.39 8.10 -1.66
C TRP A 154 -14.57 8.68 -0.88
N ILE A 155 -14.61 9.99 -0.66
CA ILE A 155 -15.70 10.68 0.07
C ILE A 155 -17.02 10.51 -0.67
N GLU A 156 -17.04 10.67 -1.99
CA GLU A 156 -18.23 10.48 -2.82
C GLU A 156 -18.81 9.06 -2.68
N ARG A 157 -17.94 8.05 -2.55
CA ARG A 157 -18.34 6.65 -2.36
C ARG A 157 -18.71 6.31 -0.91
N ASN A 158 -18.20 7.07 0.07
CA ASN A 158 -18.29 6.73 1.49
C ASN A 158 -18.76 7.91 2.38
N PRO A 159 -19.85 8.63 2.05
CA PRO A 159 -20.21 9.88 2.72
C PRO A 159 -20.52 9.70 4.22
N ALA A 160 -21.21 8.63 4.61
CA ALA A 160 -21.56 8.37 6.00
C ALA A 160 -20.32 8.10 6.88
N ARG A 161 -19.28 7.46 6.33
CA ARG A 161 -18.03 7.20 7.05
C ARG A 161 -17.19 8.45 7.19
N TYR A 162 -17.11 9.24 6.13
CA TYR A 162 -16.44 10.54 6.21
C TYR A 162 -17.08 11.42 7.30
N ALA A 163 -18.41 11.41 7.40
CA ALA A 163 -19.11 12.09 8.49
C ALA A 163 -18.74 11.53 9.87
N GLN A 164 -18.64 10.21 10.04
CA GLN A 164 -18.23 9.58 11.31
C GLN A 164 -16.79 9.93 11.72
N MET A 165 -15.88 10.07 10.74
CA MET A 165 -14.50 10.50 10.99
C MET A 165 -14.46 11.95 11.49
N ASN A 166 -15.19 12.85 10.83
CA ASN A 166 -15.16 14.29 11.16
C ASN A 166 -16.07 14.67 12.35
N ALA A 167 -17.06 13.85 12.70
CA ALA A 167 -17.98 14.15 13.81
C ALA A 167 -17.27 14.28 15.18
N LYS A 168 -16.01 13.83 15.29
CA LYS A 168 -15.18 14.02 16.48
C LYS A 168 -14.63 15.44 16.64
N ASP A 169 -14.43 16.18 15.56
CA ASP A 169 -13.90 17.55 15.62
C ASP A 169 -14.89 18.55 16.24
N ASP A 170 -16.19 18.23 16.15
CA ASP A 170 -17.26 19.04 16.72
C ASP A 170 -17.66 18.61 18.14
N ALA A 171 -17.34 17.38 18.56
CA ALA A 171 -17.60 16.90 19.92
C ALA A 171 -16.49 17.26 20.94
N ALA A 172 -15.35 17.76 20.46
CA ALA A 172 -14.21 18.18 21.28
C ALA A 172 -14.12 19.71 21.51
N LYS A 173 -15.12 20.49 21.07
CA LYS A 173 -15.27 21.93 21.31
C LYS A 173 -16.37 22.22 22.32
#